data_AF-A0A2H0RPB2-F1
#
_entry.id   AF-A0A2H0RPB2-F1
#
_cell.length_a   1.000
_cell.length_b   1.000
_cell.length_c   1.000
_cell.angle_alpha   90.00
_cell.angle_beta   90.00
_cell.angle_gamma   90.00
#
_symmetry.space_group_name_H-M   'P 1'
#
loop_
_entity.id
_entity.type
_entity.pdbx_description
1 polymer ?
#
loop_
_entity_poly.entity_id
_entity_poly.type
_entity_poly.pdbx_seq_one_letter_code
_entity_poly.pdbx_strand_id
1 'polypeptide(L)'
;MSFLKQQRGYVLAGIIGVAALVVVALIFVNVRKSHAPLALLANQLQESKDHVANGRIACESEQDPKICLRQMVIAEAKKVGSADLCDTLEEPDASTCVEIVAYETRDREACRPLGKERRNSCEDAVTLRIAKEEKDVRLCDGVQDVTIQETCRSSITAEIVALGACEEYGVRPELCDALGRLQDAVDRGDLTYCETFDEEDARLDCLEAVGETSLDAETETVDTDRDGLDDAREITLGTNPNVPDTDSDGLPDGDEVNVYHSNPLIADTDGDGYSDGIEVQNGFDPNGSGSL
;
A
#
# COMPACT_ATOMS: atom_id res chain seq x y z
N MET A 1 34.62 -45.85 -50.31
CA MET A 1 33.67 -45.02 -49.54
C MET A 1 33.69 -45.35 -48.03
N SER A 2 34.86 -45.42 -47.37
CA SER A 2 34.91 -45.78 -45.93
C SER A 2 35.89 -44.98 -45.06
N PHE A 3 36.64 -44.02 -45.61
CA PHE A 3 37.63 -43.26 -44.81
C PHE A 3 37.18 -41.84 -44.45
N LEU A 4 36.29 -41.22 -45.25
CA LEU A 4 35.81 -39.85 -45.03
C LEU A 4 34.66 -39.73 -44.00
N LYS A 5 34.04 -40.85 -43.61
CA LYS A 5 32.95 -40.84 -42.60
C LYS A 5 33.50 -40.92 -41.17
N GLN A 6 34.73 -41.40 -40.99
CA GLN A 6 35.35 -41.58 -39.67
C GLN A 6 36.00 -40.29 -39.14
N GLN A 7 36.55 -39.42 -39.99
CA GLN A 7 37.13 -38.15 -39.53
C GLN A 7 36.10 -37.09 -39.11
N ARG A 8 34.86 -37.12 -39.66
CA ARG A 8 33.81 -36.17 -39.28
C ARG A 8 33.23 -36.40 -37.88
N GLY A 9 33.29 -37.62 -37.35
CA GLY A 9 32.83 -37.93 -35.99
C GLY A 9 33.75 -37.38 -34.89
N TYR A 10 35.08 -37.45 -35.10
CA TYR A 10 36.05 -36.99 -34.10
C TYR A 10 36.15 -35.47 -34.00
N VAL A 11 35.99 -34.74 -35.12
CA VAL A 11 36.00 -33.26 -35.11
C VAL A 11 34.75 -32.71 -34.42
N LEU A 12 33.57 -33.31 -34.65
CA LEU A 12 32.33 -32.88 -34.00
C LEU A 12 32.31 -33.21 -32.50
N ALA A 13 32.80 -34.38 -32.10
CA ALA A 13 32.93 -34.76 -30.70
C ALA A 13 33.97 -33.89 -29.94
N GLY A 14 35.06 -33.49 -30.61
CA GLY A 14 36.06 -32.58 -30.04
C GLY A 14 35.52 -31.16 -29.81
N ILE A 15 34.73 -30.62 -30.75
CA ILE A 15 34.13 -29.28 -30.61
C ILE A 15 33.06 -29.25 -29.52
N ILE A 16 32.23 -30.29 -29.41
CA ILE A 16 31.22 -30.40 -28.34
C ILE A 16 31.89 -30.56 -26.97
N GLY A 17 32.97 -31.35 -26.88
CA GLY A 17 33.73 -31.51 -25.63
C GLY A 17 34.43 -30.22 -25.17
N VAL A 18 35.00 -29.44 -26.10
CA VAL A 18 35.61 -28.14 -25.79
C VAL A 18 34.55 -27.10 -25.45
N ALA A 19 33.42 -27.06 -26.17
CA ALA A 19 32.31 -26.18 -25.83
C ALA A 19 31.70 -26.50 -24.47
N ALA A 20 31.52 -27.78 -24.12
CA ALA A 20 31.06 -28.21 -22.81
C ALA A 20 32.07 -27.85 -21.69
N LEU A 21 33.38 -28.01 -21.93
CA LEU A 21 34.42 -27.59 -20.99
C LEU A 21 34.48 -26.07 -20.82
N VAL A 22 34.28 -25.30 -21.88
CA VAL A 22 34.21 -23.83 -21.84
C VAL A 22 32.94 -23.38 -21.12
N VAL A 23 31.79 -24.01 -21.36
CA VAL A 23 30.54 -23.70 -20.64
C VAL A 23 30.66 -24.10 -19.17
N VAL A 24 31.19 -25.26 -18.84
CA VAL A 24 31.44 -25.67 -17.44
C VAL A 24 32.45 -24.73 -16.78
N ALA A 25 33.52 -24.32 -17.46
CA ALA A 25 34.49 -23.36 -16.94
C ALA A 25 33.88 -21.95 -16.77
N LEU A 26 33.03 -21.49 -17.69
CA LEU A 26 32.32 -20.22 -17.58
C LEU A 26 31.27 -20.26 -16.46
N ILE A 27 30.55 -21.37 -16.29
CA ILE A 27 29.68 -21.62 -15.14
C ILE A 27 30.52 -21.61 -13.85
N PHE A 28 31.68 -22.27 -13.80
CA PHE A 28 32.55 -22.28 -12.63
C PHE A 28 33.16 -20.89 -12.32
N VAL A 29 33.47 -20.11 -13.35
CA VAL A 29 33.94 -18.72 -13.22
C VAL A 29 32.81 -17.81 -12.76
N ASN A 30 31.57 -18.00 -13.22
CA ASN A 30 30.40 -17.26 -12.73
C ASN A 30 30.04 -17.65 -11.29
N VAL A 31 30.13 -18.93 -10.93
CA VAL A 31 29.89 -19.40 -9.55
C VAL A 31 30.97 -18.91 -8.59
N ARG A 32 32.23 -18.77 -9.04
CA ARG A 32 33.30 -18.14 -8.24
C ARG A 32 33.12 -16.63 -8.03
N LYS A 33 32.33 -15.96 -8.87
CA LYS A 33 32.13 -14.50 -8.78
C LYS A 33 31.18 -14.11 -7.64
N SER A 34 30.46 -15.06 -7.04
CA SER A 34 29.36 -14.79 -6.11
C SER A 34 29.67 -15.05 -4.63
N HIS A 35 30.88 -15.50 -4.27
CA HIS A 35 31.25 -15.69 -2.87
C HIS A 35 32.63 -15.09 -2.60
N ALA A 36 32.65 -13.88 -2.05
CA ALA A 36 33.82 -13.40 -1.34
C ALA A 36 34.24 -14.48 -0.32
N PRO A 37 35.53 -14.89 -0.26
CA PRO A 37 35.95 -15.90 0.70
C PRO A 37 35.65 -15.41 2.11
N LEU A 38 35.10 -16.27 2.98
CA LEU A 38 34.71 -15.97 4.37
C LEU A 38 35.77 -15.16 5.16
N ALA A 39 37.06 -15.39 4.88
CA ALA A 39 38.16 -14.65 5.49
C ALA A 39 38.21 -13.16 5.10
N LEU A 40 37.80 -12.80 3.89
CA LEU A 40 37.74 -11.42 3.41
C LEU A 40 36.61 -10.65 4.12
N LEU A 41 35.44 -11.27 4.29
CA LEU A 41 34.30 -10.68 5.00
C LEU A 41 34.61 -10.46 6.49
N ALA A 42 35.28 -11.42 7.13
CA ALA A 42 35.71 -11.28 8.53
C ALA A 42 36.72 -10.13 8.72
N ASN A 43 37.63 -9.94 7.76
CA ASN A 43 38.60 -8.83 7.81
C ASN A 43 37.91 -7.47 7.62
N GLN A 44 36.95 -7.37 6.69
CA GLN A 44 36.17 -6.15 6.48
C GLN A 44 35.33 -5.77 7.71
N LEU A 45 34.70 -6.75 8.37
CA LEU A 45 33.97 -6.50 9.61
C LEU A 45 34.89 -5.99 10.73
N GLN A 46 36.11 -6.53 10.84
CA GLN A 46 37.07 -6.08 11.84
C GLN A 46 37.56 -4.65 11.56
N GLU A 47 37.90 -4.32 10.31
CA GLU A 47 38.27 -2.96 9.91
C GLU A 47 37.19 -1.94 10.23
N SER A 48 35.93 -2.30 9.98
CA SER A 48 34.77 -1.47 10.31
C SER A 48 34.55 -1.31 11.81
N LYS A 49 34.79 -2.35 12.62
CA LYS A 49 34.77 -2.25 14.08
C LYS A 49 35.85 -1.30 14.60
N ASP A 50 37.05 -1.38 14.03
CA ASP A 50 38.16 -0.49 14.39
C ASP A 50 37.85 0.97 13.98
N HIS A 51 37.22 1.17 12.81
CA HIS A 51 36.77 2.48 12.35
C HIS A 51 35.73 3.09 13.30
N VAL A 52 34.70 2.33 13.69
CA VAL A 52 33.71 2.76 14.68
C VAL A 52 34.35 3.07 16.03
N ALA A 53 35.31 2.24 16.48
CA ALA A 53 35.99 2.45 17.75
C ALA A 53 36.81 3.76 17.77
N ASN A 54 37.48 4.07 16.67
CA ASN A 54 38.25 5.31 16.52
C ASN A 54 37.34 6.53 16.35
N GLY A 55 36.30 6.41 15.52
CA GLY A 55 35.34 7.49 15.26
C GLY A 55 34.49 7.86 16.48
N ARG A 56 34.31 6.93 17.43
CA ARG A 56 33.64 7.21 18.71
C ARG A 56 34.31 8.36 19.48
N ILE A 57 35.65 8.42 19.50
CA ILE A 57 36.38 9.52 20.15
C ILE A 57 36.11 10.84 19.45
N ALA A 58 35.99 10.84 18.11
CA ALA A 58 35.66 12.04 17.35
C ALA A 58 34.24 12.54 17.70
N CYS A 59 33.28 11.63 17.85
CA CYS A 59 31.91 11.97 18.23
C CYS A 59 31.78 12.60 19.63
N GLU A 60 32.72 12.37 20.55
CA GLU A 60 32.67 12.99 21.89
C GLU A 60 32.77 14.52 21.85
N SER A 61 33.38 15.07 20.80
CA SER A 61 33.52 16.52 20.62
C SER A 61 32.36 17.18 19.86
N GLU A 62 31.40 16.39 19.38
CA GLU A 62 30.25 16.88 18.61
C GLU A 62 29.15 17.43 19.52
N GLN A 63 28.25 18.23 18.94
CA GLN A 63 27.13 18.84 19.67
C GLN A 63 26.17 17.79 20.26
N ASP A 64 26.01 16.65 19.57
CA ASP A 64 25.29 15.48 20.07
C ASP A 64 26.11 14.20 19.80
N PRO A 65 26.90 13.75 20.80
CA PRO A 65 27.75 12.56 20.66
C PRO A 65 26.98 11.27 20.39
N LYS A 66 25.74 11.15 20.92
CA LYS A 66 24.92 9.95 20.76
C LYS A 66 24.40 9.83 19.34
N ILE A 67 23.88 10.94 18.78
CA ILE A 67 23.41 10.98 17.39
C ILE A 67 24.58 10.74 16.43
N CYS A 68 25.73 11.38 16.66
CA CYS A 68 26.94 11.16 15.86
C CYS A 68 27.33 9.67 15.81
N LEU A 69 27.44 9.04 16.99
CA LEU A 69 27.85 7.64 17.09
C LEU A 69 26.83 6.73 16.41
N ARG A 70 25.53 6.93 16.65
CA ARG A 70 24.45 6.16 16.03
C ARG A 70 24.52 6.22 14.51
N GLN A 71 24.62 7.42 13.93
CA GLN A 71 24.66 7.59 12.47
C GLN A 71 25.89 6.91 11.86
N MET A 72 27.06 7.06 12.49
CA MET A 72 28.29 6.41 12.05
C MET A 72 28.19 4.89 12.10
N VAL A 73 27.69 4.33 13.21
CA VAL A 73 27.53 2.87 13.37
C VAL A 73 26.57 2.32 12.32
N ILE A 74 25.41 2.95 12.11
CA ILE A 74 24.45 2.51 11.09
C ILE A 74 25.07 2.56 9.69
N ALA A 75 25.79 3.64 9.36
CA ALA A 75 26.43 3.78 8.05
C ALA A 75 27.46 2.66 7.79
N GLU A 76 28.29 2.34 8.79
CA GLU A 76 29.31 1.31 8.66
C GLU A 76 28.70 -0.11 8.68
N ALA A 77 27.69 -0.35 9.52
CA ALA A 77 26.94 -1.59 9.56
C ALA A 77 26.26 -1.92 8.22
N LYS A 78 25.65 -0.92 7.57
CA LYS A 78 25.10 -1.05 6.21
C LYS A 78 26.17 -1.38 5.17
N LYS A 79 27.33 -0.73 5.26
CA LYS A 79 28.44 -0.91 4.31
C LYS A 79 29.03 -2.32 4.37
N VAL A 80 29.18 -2.89 5.56
CA VAL A 80 29.64 -4.28 5.74
C VAL A 80 28.51 -5.28 5.51
N GLY A 81 27.27 -4.84 5.69
CA GLY A 81 26.09 -5.69 5.63
C GLY A 81 25.93 -6.59 6.86
N SER A 82 26.36 -6.12 8.04
CA SER A 82 26.31 -6.89 9.28
C SER A 82 25.75 -6.05 10.43
N ALA A 83 24.75 -6.61 11.12
CA ALA A 83 24.16 -6.00 12.31
C ALA A 83 25.04 -6.10 13.56
N ASP A 84 26.14 -6.87 13.53
CA ASP A 84 27.06 -7.05 14.68
C ASP A 84 27.67 -5.72 15.17
N LEU A 85 27.77 -4.72 14.29
CA LEU A 85 28.24 -3.38 14.67
C LEU A 85 27.23 -2.64 15.55
N CYS A 86 25.95 -2.99 15.50
CA CYS A 86 24.89 -2.35 16.29
C CYS A 86 25.04 -2.63 17.79
N ASP A 87 25.72 -3.71 18.19
CA ASP A 87 26.03 -4.04 19.60
C ASP A 87 26.90 -2.97 20.29
N THR A 88 27.51 -2.07 19.53
CA THR A 88 28.29 -0.95 20.05
C THR A 88 27.44 0.23 20.55
N LEU A 89 26.13 0.20 20.28
CA LEU A 89 25.16 1.20 20.71
C LEU A 89 24.42 0.74 21.97
N GLU A 90 23.86 1.70 22.70
CA GLU A 90 22.95 1.43 23.81
C GLU A 90 21.50 1.31 23.31
N GLU A 91 20.63 0.65 24.06
CA GLU A 91 19.19 0.66 23.77
C GLU A 91 18.60 2.06 24.00
N PRO A 92 17.65 2.53 23.16
CA PRO A 92 16.96 1.80 22.08
C PRO A 92 17.65 1.85 20.70
N ASP A 93 18.81 2.49 20.60
CA ASP A 93 19.49 2.76 19.32
C ASP A 93 20.09 1.48 18.72
N ALA A 94 20.56 0.54 19.55
CA ALA A 94 21.05 -0.76 19.10
C ALA A 94 19.99 -1.54 18.32
N SER A 95 18.83 -1.76 18.92
CA SER A 95 17.72 -2.48 18.25
C SER A 95 17.23 -1.74 17.00
N THR A 96 17.20 -0.40 17.01
CA THR A 96 16.82 0.40 15.83
C THR A 96 17.86 0.28 14.71
N CYS A 97 19.15 0.22 15.06
CA CYS A 97 20.23 -0.03 14.11
C CYS A 97 20.06 -1.40 13.45
N VAL A 98 19.74 -2.45 14.22
CA VAL A 98 19.51 -3.81 13.70
C VAL A 98 18.37 -3.82 12.68
N GLU A 99 17.22 -3.21 13.00
CA GLU A 99 16.06 -3.12 12.09
C GLU A 99 16.43 -2.44 10.76
N ILE A 100 17.13 -1.30 10.84
CA ILE A 100 17.58 -0.55 9.67
C ILE A 100 18.55 -1.37 8.82
N VAL A 101 19.53 -2.03 9.45
CA VAL A 101 20.54 -2.82 8.73
C VAL A 101 19.88 -4.02 8.06
N ALA A 102 19.07 -4.79 8.78
CA ALA A 102 18.35 -5.95 8.26
C ALA A 102 17.48 -5.58 7.04
N TYR A 103 16.74 -4.48 7.13
CA TYR A 103 15.91 -3.98 6.04
C TYR A 103 16.73 -3.61 4.80
N GLU A 104 17.90 -3.01 4.98
CA GLU A 104 18.74 -2.50 3.89
C GLU A 104 19.60 -3.58 3.24
N THR A 105 20.05 -4.55 4.02
CA THR A 105 20.81 -5.70 3.53
C THR A 105 19.92 -6.81 2.99
N ARG A 106 18.59 -6.69 3.18
CA ARG A 106 17.60 -7.72 2.86
C ARG A 106 17.91 -9.04 3.56
N ASP A 107 18.49 -8.97 4.75
CA ASP A 107 18.85 -10.13 5.55
C ASP A 107 17.87 -10.28 6.72
N ARG A 108 16.96 -11.25 6.58
CA ARG A 108 15.97 -11.55 7.60
C ARG A 108 16.61 -12.09 8.88
N GLU A 109 17.71 -12.85 8.77
CA GLU A 109 18.40 -13.40 9.94
C GLU A 109 19.08 -12.31 10.77
N ALA A 110 19.40 -11.16 10.18
CA ALA A 110 19.94 -10.01 10.91
C ALA A 110 18.97 -9.49 11.99
N CYS A 111 17.66 -9.75 11.89
CA CYS A 111 16.68 -9.41 12.93
C CYS A 111 16.80 -10.26 14.22
N ARG A 112 17.53 -11.38 14.18
CA ARG A 112 17.62 -12.36 15.28
C ARG A 112 18.03 -11.80 16.65
N PRO A 113 18.91 -10.79 16.78
CA PRO A 113 19.28 -10.23 18.09
C PRO A 113 18.12 -9.54 18.81
N LEU A 114 17.07 -9.13 18.09
CA LEU A 114 15.92 -8.40 18.65
C LEU A 114 15.05 -9.29 19.56
N GLY A 115 14.34 -8.64 20.49
CA GLY A 115 13.26 -9.27 21.25
C GLY A 115 12.12 -9.75 20.34
N LYS A 116 11.33 -10.73 20.79
CA LYS A 116 10.36 -11.46 19.95
C LYS A 116 9.42 -10.57 19.13
N GLU A 117 8.81 -9.57 19.74
CA GLU A 117 7.85 -8.68 19.07
C GLU A 117 8.53 -7.84 17.98
N ARG A 118 9.59 -7.10 18.34
CA ARG A 118 10.39 -6.32 17.38
C ARG A 118 11.00 -7.19 16.28
N ARG A 119 11.43 -8.40 16.61
CA ARG A 119 11.94 -9.37 15.64
C ARG A 119 10.89 -9.73 14.61
N ASN A 120 9.67 -10.06 15.04
CA ASN A 120 8.59 -10.38 14.12
C ASN A 120 8.31 -9.23 13.16
N SER A 121 8.18 -8.00 13.69
CA SER A 121 7.97 -6.81 12.85
C SER A 121 9.16 -6.55 11.89
N CYS A 122 10.39 -6.74 12.35
CA CYS A 122 11.60 -6.62 11.53
C CYS A 122 11.61 -7.65 10.39
N GLU A 123 11.36 -8.92 10.71
CA GLU A 123 11.34 -10.02 9.75
C GLU A 123 10.23 -9.82 8.71
N ASP A 124 9.05 -9.36 9.14
CA ASP A 124 7.92 -9.06 8.25
C ASP A 124 8.26 -7.91 7.30
N ALA A 125 8.88 -6.83 7.80
CA ALA A 125 9.31 -5.69 6.98
C ALA A 125 10.37 -6.09 5.95
N VAL A 126 11.36 -6.90 6.34
CA VAL A 126 12.38 -7.43 5.42
C VAL A 126 11.74 -8.33 4.35
N THR A 127 10.85 -9.23 4.77
CA THR A 127 10.15 -10.16 3.86
C THR A 127 9.31 -9.40 2.84
N LEU A 128 8.56 -8.39 3.30
CA LEU A 128 7.76 -7.52 2.43
C LEU A 128 8.61 -6.79 1.38
N ARG A 129 9.78 -6.26 1.79
CA ARG A 129 10.71 -5.61 0.86
C ARG A 129 11.21 -6.57 -0.21
N ILE A 130 11.66 -7.76 0.19
CA ILE A 130 12.15 -8.79 -0.74
C ILE A 130 11.02 -9.19 -1.70
N ALA A 131 9.82 -9.47 -1.19
CA ALA A 131 8.66 -9.86 -1.99
C ALA A 131 8.33 -8.82 -3.07
N LYS A 132 8.33 -7.52 -2.71
CA LYS A 132 8.06 -6.43 -3.65
C LYS A 132 9.16 -6.25 -4.69
N GLU A 133 10.43 -6.26 -4.28
CA GLU A 133 11.55 -6.07 -5.22
C GLU A 133 11.68 -7.26 -6.19
N GLU A 134 11.40 -8.48 -5.74
CA GLU A 134 11.44 -9.69 -6.58
C GLU A 134 10.13 -9.94 -7.35
N LYS A 135 9.06 -9.20 -7.01
CA LYS A 135 7.70 -9.40 -7.53
C LYS A 135 7.22 -10.85 -7.35
N ASP A 136 7.58 -11.47 -6.22
CA ASP A 136 7.21 -12.85 -5.92
C ASP A 136 6.19 -12.89 -4.78
N VAL A 137 4.92 -13.10 -5.15
CA VAL A 137 3.78 -13.17 -4.22
C VAL A 137 3.91 -14.31 -3.20
N ARG A 138 4.68 -15.36 -3.51
CA ARG A 138 4.87 -16.51 -2.61
C ARG A 138 5.72 -16.16 -1.40
N LEU A 139 6.57 -15.14 -1.51
CA LEU A 139 7.38 -14.66 -0.38
C LEU A 139 6.52 -14.01 0.71
N CYS A 140 5.32 -13.52 0.37
CA CYS A 140 4.37 -13.02 1.36
C CYS A 140 3.92 -14.09 2.37
N ASP A 141 4.03 -15.39 2.05
CA ASP A 141 3.76 -16.49 2.98
C ASP A 141 4.68 -16.45 4.21
N GLY A 142 5.85 -15.80 4.09
CA GLY A 142 6.82 -15.63 5.16
C GLY A 142 6.50 -14.50 6.14
N VAL A 143 5.51 -13.65 5.83
CA VAL A 143 5.03 -12.57 6.72
C VAL A 143 4.13 -13.17 7.80
N GLN A 144 4.41 -12.85 9.06
CA GLN A 144 3.69 -13.38 10.22
C GLN A 144 2.42 -12.58 10.53
N ASP A 145 2.47 -11.26 10.41
CA ASP A 145 1.27 -10.42 10.56
C ASP A 145 0.30 -10.62 9.39
N VAL A 146 -0.93 -11.02 9.70
CA VAL A 146 -1.94 -11.39 8.71
C VAL A 146 -2.33 -10.20 7.83
N THR A 147 -2.47 -9.01 8.41
CA THR A 147 -2.86 -7.80 7.68
C THR A 147 -1.73 -7.34 6.75
N ILE A 148 -0.48 -7.43 7.20
CA ILE A 148 0.69 -7.15 6.35
C ILE A 148 0.80 -8.20 5.24
N GLN A 149 0.54 -9.47 5.54
CA GLN A 149 0.57 -10.55 4.56
C GLN A 149 -0.48 -10.35 3.46
N GLU A 150 -1.71 -9.98 3.80
CA GLU A 150 -2.77 -9.67 2.84
C GLU A 150 -2.39 -8.48 1.96
N THR A 151 -1.90 -7.39 2.57
CA THR A 151 -1.43 -6.19 1.84
C THR A 151 -0.24 -6.50 0.92
N CYS A 152 0.66 -7.39 1.35
CA CYS A 152 1.77 -7.87 0.54
C CYS A 152 1.25 -8.57 -0.72
N ARG A 153 0.32 -9.52 -0.55
CA ARG A 153 -0.25 -10.27 -1.67
C ARG A 153 -1.00 -9.37 -2.63
N SER A 154 -1.88 -8.50 -2.12
CA SER A 154 -2.71 -7.64 -2.96
C SER A 154 -1.86 -6.66 -3.76
N SER A 155 -0.91 -5.97 -3.12
CA SER A 155 -0.05 -4.99 -3.80
C SER A 155 0.84 -5.59 -4.89
N ILE A 156 1.45 -6.76 -4.64
CA ILE A 156 2.29 -7.43 -5.63
C ILE A 156 1.45 -8.04 -6.76
N THR A 157 0.30 -8.65 -6.43
CA THR A 157 -0.58 -9.26 -7.44
C THR A 157 -1.12 -8.19 -8.39
N ALA A 158 -1.55 -7.03 -7.88
CA ALA A 158 -2.00 -5.92 -8.70
C ALA A 158 -0.91 -5.46 -9.69
N GLU A 159 0.34 -5.33 -9.25
CA GLU A 159 1.46 -4.95 -10.12
C GLU A 159 1.76 -6.02 -11.20
N ILE A 160 1.73 -7.31 -10.84
CA ILE A 160 1.96 -8.41 -11.79
C ILE A 160 0.85 -8.46 -12.86
N VAL A 161 -0.40 -8.28 -12.45
CA VAL A 161 -1.56 -8.24 -13.34
C VAL A 161 -1.44 -7.07 -14.31
N ALA A 162 -1.07 -5.88 -13.84
CA ALA A 162 -0.84 -4.71 -14.69
C ALA A 162 0.28 -4.92 -15.74
N LEU A 163 1.25 -5.79 -15.45
CA LEU A 163 2.32 -6.17 -16.39
C LEU A 163 1.93 -7.29 -17.36
N GLY A 164 0.76 -7.92 -17.18
CA GLY A 164 0.33 -9.08 -17.97
C GLY A 164 1.23 -10.31 -17.82
N ALA A 165 1.99 -10.41 -16.73
CA ALA A 165 3.08 -11.38 -16.56
C ALA A 165 2.77 -12.51 -15.55
N CYS A 166 1.50 -12.79 -15.28
CA CYS A 166 1.08 -13.67 -14.18
C CYS A 166 1.64 -15.10 -14.20
N GLU A 167 1.75 -15.74 -15.38
CA GLU A 167 2.34 -17.08 -15.50
C GLU A 167 3.82 -17.09 -15.10
N GLU A 168 4.55 -16.01 -15.39
CA GLU A 168 5.97 -15.87 -15.07
C GLU A 168 6.21 -15.75 -13.57
N TYR A 169 5.29 -15.08 -12.85
CA TYR A 169 5.40 -14.81 -11.41
C TYR A 169 4.58 -15.76 -10.52
N GLY A 170 4.06 -16.86 -11.10
CA GLY A 170 3.40 -17.93 -10.33
C GLY A 170 2.04 -17.55 -9.75
N VAL A 171 1.40 -16.50 -10.27
CA VAL A 171 0.00 -16.18 -9.97
C VAL A 171 -0.88 -17.17 -10.70
N ARG A 172 -1.91 -17.71 -10.03
CA ARG A 172 -2.83 -18.66 -10.66
C ARG A 172 -3.46 -18.05 -11.91
N PRO A 173 -3.46 -18.75 -13.07
CA PRO A 173 -4.00 -18.21 -14.32
C PRO A 173 -5.44 -17.70 -14.19
N GLU A 174 -6.29 -18.43 -13.45
CA GLU A 174 -7.69 -18.03 -13.24
C GLU A 174 -7.82 -16.72 -12.45
N LEU A 175 -6.98 -16.53 -11.43
CA LEU A 175 -6.95 -15.33 -10.61
C LEU A 175 -6.41 -14.13 -11.41
N CYS A 176 -5.43 -14.37 -12.28
CA CYS A 176 -4.88 -13.35 -13.15
C CYS A 176 -5.88 -12.88 -14.21
N ASP A 177 -6.59 -13.81 -14.84
CA ASP A 177 -7.63 -13.47 -15.82
C ASP A 177 -8.72 -12.63 -15.14
N ALA A 178 -9.22 -13.06 -13.98
CA ALA A 178 -10.23 -12.33 -13.22
C ALA A 178 -9.78 -10.92 -12.80
N LEU A 179 -8.57 -10.78 -12.24
CA LEU A 179 -8.04 -9.47 -11.82
C LEU A 179 -7.67 -8.56 -12.99
N GLY A 180 -7.12 -9.12 -14.08
CA GLY A 180 -6.84 -8.36 -15.30
C GLY A 180 -8.12 -7.84 -15.93
N ARG A 181 -9.18 -8.65 -15.91
CA ARG A 181 -10.52 -8.28 -16.37
C ARG A 181 -11.15 -7.20 -15.51
N LEU A 182 -10.98 -7.27 -14.19
CA LEU A 182 -11.42 -6.23 -13.26
C LEU A 182 -10.69 -4.91 -13.53
N GLN A 183 -9.36 -4.95 -13.65
CA GLN A 183 -8.55 -3.76 -13.94
C GLN A 183 -8.94 -3.12 -15.28
N ASP A 184 -9.13 -3.93 -16.33
CA ASP A 184 -9.59 -3.46 -17.64
C ASP A 184 -10.99 -2.81 -17.57
N ALA A 185 -11.89 -3.35 -16.76
CA ALA A 185 -13.21 -2.78 -16.55
C ALA A 185 -13.13 -1.40 -15.89
N VAL A 186 -12.29 -1.28 -14.84
CA VAL A 186 -12.07 -0.04 -14.09
C VAL A 186 -11.41 1.02 -14.97
N ASP A 187 -10.33 0.67 -15.67
CA ASP A 187 -9.59 1.58 -16.54
C ASP A 187 -10.46 2.13 -17.69
N ARG A 188 -11.48 1.37 -18.12
CA ARG A 188 -12.38 1.72 -19.22
C ARG A 188 -13.71 2.31 -18.77
N GLY A 189 -14.05 2.23 -17.48
CA GLY A 189 -15.37 2.60 -16.98
C GLY A 189 -16.50 1.76 -17.61
N ASP A 190 -16.19 0.54 -18.05
CA ASP A 190 -17.11 -0.28 -18.83
C ASP A 190 -17.84 -1.32 -17.96
N LEU A 191 -19.03 -0.95 -17.51
CA LEU A 191 -19.88 -1.78 -16.66
C LEU A 191 -20.33 -3.09 -17.35
N THR A 192 -20.33 -3.15 -18.69
CA THR A 192 -20.68 -4.40 -19.40
C THR A 192 -19.62 -5.48 -19.20
N TYR A 193 -18.40 -5.07 -18.84
CA TYR A 193 -17.32 -5.99 -18.55
C TYR A 193 -17.51 -6.71 -17.20
N CYS A 194 -18.22 -6.11 -16.25
CA CYS A 194 -18.57 -6.76 -14.99
C CYS A 194 -19.57 -7.93 -15.16
N GLU A 195 -20.36 -7.95 -16.25
CA GLU A 195 -21.25 -9.08 -16.56
C GLU A 195 -20.50 -10.37 -16.91
N THR A 196 -19.19 -10.28 -17.14
CA THR A 196 -18.37 -11.44 -17.49
C THR A 196 -17.99 -12.28 -16.26
N PHE A 197 -18.14 -11.77 -15.03
CA PHE A 197 -17.88 -12.51 -13.81
C PHE A 197 -19.01 -13.51 -13.51
N ASP A 198 -18.66 -14.78 -13.39
CA ASP A 198 -19.62 -15.87 -13.10
C ASP A 198 -20.09 -15.86 -11.63
N GLU A 199 -19.25 -15.35 -10.72
CA GLU A 199 -19.55 -15.23 -9.30
C GLU A 199 -20.25 -13.89 -9.02
N GLU A 200 -21.41 -13.95 -8.36
CA GLU A 200 -22.23 -12.77 -8.09
C GLU A 200 -21.51 -11.74 -7.21
N ASP A 201 -20.76 -12.22 -6.21
CA ASP A 201 -19.95 -11.38 -5.32
C ASP A 201 -18.86 -10.65 -6.11
N ALA A 202 -18.10 -11.36 -6.95
CA ALA A 202 -17.05 -10.76 -7.79
C ALA A 202 -17.61 -9.78 -8.83
N ARG A 203 -18.82 -10.04 -9.35
CA ARG A 203 -19.54 -9.10 -10.22
C ARG A 203 -19.92 -7.82 -9.46
N LEU A 204 -20.40 -7.95 -8.22
CA LEU A 204 -20.79 -6.83 -7.38
C LEU A 204 -19.57 -5.94 -7.05
N ASP A 205 -18.46 -6.57 -6.63
CA ASP A 205 -17.19 -5.90 -6.36
C ASP A 205 -16.66 -5.17 -7.61
N CYS A 206 -16.83 -5.77 -8.80
CA CYS A 206 -16.49 -5.12 -10.07
C CYS A 206 -17.35 -3.88 -10.33
N LEU A 207 -18.67 -3.99 -10.17
CA LEU A 207 -19.57 -2.86 -10.40
C LEU A 207 -19.28 -1.69 -9.44
N GLU A 208 -18.92 -2.00 -8.20
CA GLU A 208 -18.46 -1.03 -7.21
C GLU A 208 -17.14 -0.37 -7.63
N ALA A 209 -16.14 -1.16 -8.06
CA ALA A 209 -14.84 -0.65 -8.46
C ALA A 209 -14.87 0.19 -9.76
N VAL A 210 -15.73 -0.16 -10.71
CA VAL A 210 -15.89 0.55 -12.00
C VAL A 210 -16.76 1.81 -11.82
N GLY A 211 -17.65 1.82 -10.84
CA GLY A 211 -18.55 2.92 -10.53
C GLY A 211 -18.12 3.71 -9.31
N GLU A 212 -17.07 4.53 -9.40
CA GLU A 212 -16.82 5.50 -8.32
C GLU A 212 -17.80 6.68 -8.35
N THR A 213 -18.65 6.69 -7.32
CA THR A 213 -19.36 7.83 -6.71
C THR A 213 -20.53 8.44 -7.50
N SER A 214 -21.73 7.91 -7.24
CA SER A 214 -22.87 8.80 -7.02
C SER A 214 -23.95 8.12 -6.18
N LEU A 215 -24.17 8.72 -5.02
CA LEU A 215 -25.40 8.72 -4.21
C LEU A 215 -25.50 7.58 -3.18
N ASP A 216 -25.26 8.03 -1.95
CA ASP A 216 -25.88 7.57 -0.71
C ASP A 216 -25.36 6.23 -0.18
N ALA A 217 -24.21 6.32 0.49
CA ALA A 217 -24.10 5.60 1.76
C ALA A 217 -25.23 6.13 2.65
N GLU A 218 -26.41 5.52 2.53
CA GLU A 218 -27.46 5.57 3.51
C GLU A 218 -26.83 5.14 4.85
N THR A 219 -26.34 6.12 5.62
CA THR A 219 -26.89 6.18 6.96
C THR A 219 -28.39 6.29 6.74
N GLU A 220 -29.14 5.21 6.94
CA GLU A 220 -30.59 5.24 6.98
C GLU A 220 -31.00 6.17 8.14
N THR A 221 -30.96 7.47 7.88
CA THR A 221 -31.53 8.51 8.71
C THR A 221 -33.00 8.51 8.37
N VAL A 222 -33.83 8.11 9.32
CA VAL A 222 -35.28 8.10 9.16
C VAL A 222 -35.73 9.53 8.89
N ASP A 223 -36.49 9.72 7.82
CA ASP A 223 -37.20 10.96 7.45
C ASP A 223 -38.68 10.56 7.33
N THR A 224 -39.41 10.78 8.42
CA THR A 224 -40.74 10.21 8.65
C THR A 224 -41.80 10.89 7.79
N ASP A 225 -41.66 12.19 7.49
CA ASP A 225 -42.63 12.97 6.71
C ASP A 225 -42.17 13.36 5.30
N ARG A 226 -40.89 13.10 4.98
CA ARG A 226 -40.30 13.14 3.64
C ARG A 226 -40.19 14.53 3.05
N ASP A 227 -39.85 15.49 3.89
CA ASP A 227 -39.64 16.87 3.48
C ASP A 227 -38.18 17.18 3.09
N GLY A 228 -37.27 16.22 3.29
CA GLY A 228 -35.83 16.36 3.01
C GLY A 228 -34.97 16.73 4.22
N LEU A 229 -35.54 16.73 5.44
CA LEU A 229 -34.85 16.89 6.71
C LEU A 229 -35.05 15.62 7.56
N ASP A 230 -33.96 14.96 7.97
CA ASP A 230 -34.11 13.73 8.76
C ASP A 230 -34.61 13.98 10.19
N ASP A 231 -35.33 13.00 10.77
CA ASP A 231 -35.95 13.06 12.11
C ASP A 231 -34.95 13.53 13.20
N ALA A 232 -33.67 13.17 13.09
CA ALA A 232 -32.66 13.53 14.07
C ALA A 232 -32.25 15.01 13.97
N ARG A 233 -32.16 15.54 12.75
CA ARG A 233 -31.96 16.97 12.48
C ARG A 233 -33.19 17.76 12.88
N GLU A 234 -34.39 17.28 12.59
CA GLU A 234 -35.63 17.92 12.99
C GLU A 234 -35.75 18.07 14.51
N ILE A 235 -35.48 17.00 15.26
CA ILE A 235 -35.45 17.05 16.74
C ILE A 235 -34.43 18.08 17.25
N THR A 236 -33.31 18.24 16.55
CA THR A 236 -32.24 19.19 16.91
C THR A 236 -32.62 20.63 16.60
N LEU A 237 -33.33 20.86 15.50
CA LEU A 237 -33.80 22.17 15.06
C LEU A 237 -35.10 22.59 15.77
N GLY A 238 -35.83 21.63 16.34
CA GLY A 238 -37.09 21.86 17.04
C GLY A 238 -38.32 21.76 16.14
N THR A 239 -38.16 21.31 14.90
CA THR A 239 -39.25 21.00 13.97
C THR A 239 -39.90 19.66 14.32
N ASN A 240 -41.01 19.31 13.65
CA ASN A 240 -41.81 18.14 13.99
C ASN A 240 -41.66 17.04 12.93
N PRO A 241 -41.06 15.87 13.28
CA PRO A 241 -40.82 14.75 12.36
C PRO A 241 -42.03 14.07 11.73
N ASN A 242 -43.23 14.61 11.87
CA ASN A 242 -44.44 14.07 11.27
C ASN A 242 -45.20 15.14 10.48
N VAL A 243 -44.62 16.32 10.32
CA VAL A 243 -45.22 17.51 9.72
C VAL A 243 -44.15 18.17 8.83
N PRO A 244 -44.26 18.03 7.49
CA PRO A 244 -43.26 18.54 6.54
C PRO A 244 -42.99 20.05 6.54
N ASP A 245 -43.77 20.83 7.30
CA ASP A 245 -43.84 22.29 7.31
C ASP A 245 -44.35 22.69 8.69
N THR A 246 -43.41 22.90 9.61
CA THR A 246 -43.68 23.01 11.05
C THR A 246 -44.41 24.31 11.39
N ASP A 247 -44.12 25.41 10.71
CA ASP A 247 -44.75 26.71 10.95
C ASP A 247 -45.94 27.02 10.02
N SER A 248 -46.18 26.15 9.04
CA SER A 248 -47.33 26.12 8.13
C SER A 248 -47.41 27.34 7.20
N ASP A 249 -46.27 27.81 6.72
CA ASP A 249 -46.17 28.97 5.84
C ASP A 249 -46.19 28.64 4.33
N GLY A 250 -46.05 27.34 4.02
CA GLY A 250 -46.04 26.80 2.65
C GLY A 250 -44.65 26.43 2.11
N LEU A 251 -43.58 26.57 2.88
CA LEU A 251 -42.21 26.10 2.56
C LEU A 251 -41.87 24.91 3.47
N PRO A 252 -41.43 23.75 2.94
CA PRO A 252 -41.09 22.61 3.79
C PRO A 252 -39.85 22.85 4.65
N ASP A 253 -39.80 22.31 5.87
CA ASP A 253 -38.69 22.55 6.82
C ASP A 253 -37.34 22.14 6.18
N GLY A 254 -37.33 21.05 5.42
CA GLY A 254 -36.18 20.61 4.64
C GLY A 254 -35.70 21.62 3.58
N ASP A 255 -36.59 22.29 2.87
CA ASP A 255 -36.23 23.32 1.89
C ASP A 255 -35.73 24.58 2.60
N GLU A 256 -36.38 24.99 3.68
CA GLU A 256 -35.97 26.12 4.51
C GLU A 256 -34.54 25.95 5.04
N VAL A 257 -34.21 24.78 5.57
CA VAL A 257 -32.90 24.54 6.18
C VAL A 257 -31.82 24.32 5.12
N ASN A 258 -32.10 23.49 4.10
CA ASN A 258 -31.08 23.01 3.17
C ASN A 258 -30.88 23.93 1.97
N VAL A 259 -31.92 24.65 1.53
CA VAL A 259 -31.91 25.43 0.28
C VAL A 259 -31.92 26.93 0.56
N TYR A 260 -32.91 27.40 1.30
CA TYR A 260 -33.16 28.83 1.48
C TYR A 260 -32.47 29.43 2.70
N HIS A 261 -32.06 28.58 3.63
CA HIS A 261 -31.47 28.94 4.92
C HIS A 261 -32.34 29.89 5.76
N SER A 262 -33.66 29.80 5.61
CA SER A 262 -34.64 30.46 6.47
C SER A 262 -34.88 29.65 7.75
N ASN A 263 -35.76 30.13 8.64
CA ASN A 263 -36.00 29.50 9.93
C ASN A 263 -37.32 28.71 9.94
N PRO A 264 -37.28 27.36 10.01
CA PRO A 264 -38.47 26.50 9.89
C PRO A 264 -39.42 26.52 11.09
N LEU A 265 -39.28 27.50 11.97
CA LEU A 265 -40.12 27.74 13.13
C LEU A 265 -40.80 29.11 13.06
N ILE A 266 -40.57 29.88 12.00
CA ILE A 266 -41.04 31.25 11.84
C ILE A 266 -41.50 31.45 10.39
N ALA A 267 -42.82 31.50 10.22
CA ALA A 267 -43.50 31.68 8.94
C ALA A 267 -43.21 33.00 8.20
N ASP A 268 -42.27 33.83 8.65
CA ASP A 268 -41.82 35.12 8.10
C ASP A 268 -40.47 35.40 8.79
N THR A 269 -39.40 34.82 8.24
CA THR A 269 -38.08 34.75 8.88
C THR A 269 -37.45 36.14 9.02
N ASP A 270 -37.62 37.01 8.03
CA ASP A 270 -37.03 38.35 8.00
C ASP A 270 -37.93 39.43 8.63
N GLY A 271 -39.21 39.11 8.85
CA GLY A 271 -40.19 39.93 9.54
C GLY A 271 -40.73 41.09 8.70
N ASP A 272 -40.68 41.01 7.37
CA ASP A 272 -41.12 42.06 6.46
C ASP A 272 -42.64 42.05 6.16
N GLY A 273 -43.33 40.97 6.56
CA GLY A 273 -44.76 40.79 6.46
C GLY A 273 -45.23 39.87 5.33
N TYR A 274 -44.31 39.24 4.59
CA TYR A 274 -44.58 38.12 3.69
C TYR A 274 -44.03 36.82 4.30
N SER A 275 -44.69 35.69 4.02
CA SER A 275 -44.16 34.41 4.49
C SER A 275 -43.09 33.87 3.56
N ASP A 276 -42.13 33.13 4.11
CA ASP A 276 -41.00 32.57 3.38
C ASP A 276 -41.50 31.74 2.19
N GLY A 277 -42.53 30.92 2.39
CA GLY A 277 -43.19 30.17 1.32
C GLY A 277 -43.83 31.03 0.22
N ILE A 278 -44.39 32.19 0.55
CA ILE A 278 -44.93 33.15 -0.44
C ILE A 278 -43.79 33.83 -1.19
N GLU A 279 -42.73 34.21 -0.49
CA GLU A 279 -41.57 34.87 -1.07
C GLU A 279 -40.89 33.96 -2.08
N VAL A 280 -40.58 32.73 -1.68
CA VAL A 280 -39.97 31.73 -2.56
C VAL A 280 -40.84 31.44 -3.79
N GLN A 281 -42.16 31.31 -3.60
CA GLN A 281 -43.09 31.09 -4.72
C GLN A 281 -43.09 32.25 -5.74
N ASN A 282 -42.80 33.47 -5.28
CA ASN A 282 -42.77 34.68 -6.12
C ASN A 282 -41.34 35.11 -6.53
N GLY A 283 -40.30 34.36 -6.13
CA GLY A 283 -38.92 34.65 -6.49
C GLY A 283 -38.23 35.68 -5.59
N PHE A 284 -38.64 35.79 -4.33
CA PHE A 284 -38.06 36.68 -3.32
C PHE A 284 -37.28 35.91 -2.24
N ASP A 285 -36.28 36.55 -1.66
CA ASP A 285 -35.36 35.96 -0.67
C ASP A 285 -36.00 35.96 0.73
N PRO A 286 -36.26 34.79 1.35
CA PRO A 286 -36.94 34.71 2.65
C PRO A 286 -36.10 35.19 3.85
N ASN A 287 -34.83 35.57 3.63
CA ASN A 287 -33.95 36.06 4.69
C ASN A 287 -33.69 37.58 4.62
N GLY A 288 -34.34 38.29 3.70
CA GLY A 288 -34.15 39.73 3.59
C GLY A 288 -34.66 40.32 2.28
N SER A 289 -34.56 41.66 2.19
CA SER A 289 -34.94 42.37 0.98
C SER A 289 -34.12 41.94 -0.26
N GLY A 290 -34.76 41.26 -1.22
CA GLY A 290 -34.09 40.82 -2.45
C GLY A 290 -34.95 39.89 -3.32
N SER A 291 -34.50 39.63 -4.55
CA SER A 291 -35.01 38.50 -5.36
C SER A 291 -34.06 37.31 -5.23
N LEU A 292 -34.59 36.08 -5.30
CA LEU A 292 -33.82 34.83 -5.36
C LEU A 292 -32.82 34.78 -6.53
#